data_AF-A0A5N9A1Y7-F1
#
_entry.id   AF-A0A5N9A1Y7-F1
#
_cell.length_a   1.000
_cell.length_b   1.000
_cell.length_c   1.000
_cell.angle_alpha   90.00
_cell.angle_beta   90.00
_cell.angle_gamma   90.00
#
_symmetry.space_group_name_H-M   'P 1'
#
loop_
_entity.id
_entity.type
_entity.pdbx_description
1 polymer ?
#
loop_
_entity_poly.entity_id
_entity_poly.type
_entity_poly.pdbx_seq_one_letter_code
_entity_poly.pdbx_strand_id
1 'polypeptide(L)' 'MNDEGKNIHWQHSYSTQDKIYCVYIADSPDLVLEHAKRLGAPADKIEEIKGISDPTTGE' A
#
# COMPACT_ATOMS: atom_id res chain seq x y z
N MET A 1 14.52 -1.57 11.80
CA MET A 1 13.44 -2.57 11.68
C MET A 1 13.39 -3.01 10.21
N ASN A 2 14.36 -3.84 9.82
CA ASN A 2 14.39 -4.56 8.53
C ASN A 2 14.35 -6.06 8.85
N ASP A 3 13.46 -6.44 9.75
CA ASP A 3 13.41 -7.78 10.33
C ASP A 3 12.07 -8.40 9.96
N GLU A 4 12.02 -8.85 8.72
CA GLU A 4 11.16 -9.89 8.19
C GLU A 4 11.51 -9.86 6.69
N GLY A 5 12.11 -10.93 6.17
CA GLY A 5 12.49 -11.08 4.75
C GLY A 5 11.32 -11.08 3.77
N LYS A 6 10.22 -10.40 4.10
CA LYS A 6 9.11 -10.10 3.20
C LYS A 6 9.47 -8.82 2.46
N ASN A 7 9.51 -8.90 1.14
CA ASN A 7 9.63 -7.75 0.25
C ASN A 7 8.34 -6.92 0.35
N ILE A 8 8.12 -6.24 1.47
CA ILE A 8 7.04 -5.29 1.69
C ILE A 8 7.59 -4.07 2.43
N HIS A 9 7.42 -2.90 1.82
CA HIS A 9 7.84 -1.63 2.36
C HIS A 9 6.67 -0.66 2.34
N TRP A 10 6.36 -0.07 3.49
CA TRP A 10 5.34 0.98 3.58
C TRP A 10 5.90 2.29 3.06
N GLN A 11 5.24 2.90 2.08
CA GLN A 11 5.66 4.19 1.49
C GLN A 11 5.00 5.37 2.19
N HIS A 12 3.67 5.43 2.14
CA HIS A 12 2.88 6.51 2.73
C HIS A 12 1.43 6.08 2.91
N SER A 13 0.72 6.79 3.78
CA SER A 13 -0.72 6.59 4.00
C SER A 13 -1.48 7.88 3.73
N TYR A 14 -2.52 7.78 2.92
CA TYR A 14 -3.47 8.84 2.67
C TYR A 14 -4.71 8.62 3.54
N SER A 15 -5.02 9.58 4.39
CA SER A 15 -6.24 9.56 5.19
C SER A 15 -7.25 10.52 4.58
N THR A 16 -8.44 10.01 4.30
CA THR A 16 -9.59 10.83 3.88
C THR A 16 -10.63 10.84 4.99
N GLN A 17 -11.73 11.57 4.79
CA GLN A 17 -12.81 11.65 5.77
C GLN A 17 -13.52 10.29 6.01
N ASP A 18 -13.49 9.39 5.01
CA ASP A 18 -14.24 8.13 5.04
C ASP A 18 -13.32 6.90 5.03
N LYS A 19 -12.13 6.98 4.41
CA LYS A 19 -11.24 5.85 4.15
C LYS A 19 -9.77 6.20 4.32
N ILE A 20 -8.97 5.20 4.65
CA ILE A 20 -7.51 5.29 4.67
C ILE A 20 -6.96 4.42 3.54
N TYR A 21 -6.05 4.98 2.74
CA TYR A 21 -5.33 4.28 1.68
C TYR A 21 -3.87 4.20 2.08
N CYS A 22 -3.34 2.98 2.22
CA CYS A 22 -1.94 2.76 2.54
C CYS A 22 -1.22 2.23 1.28
N VAL A 23 -0.16 2.90 0.87
CA VAL A 23 0.63 2.50 -0.30
C VAL A 23 1.86 1.73 0.16
N TYR A 24 2.07 0.56 -0.43
CA TYR A 24 3.18 -0.32 -0.16
C TYR A 24 3.91 -0.67 -1.45
N ILE A 25 5.24 -0.79 -1.39
CA ILE A 25 6.03 -1.48 -2.40
C ILE A 25 6.16 -2.93 -1.94
N ALA A 26 5.56 -3.85 -2.68
CA ALA A 26 5.62 -5.26 -2.37
C ALA A 26 5.73 -6.12 -3.65
N ASP A 27 6.30 -7.32 -3.51
CA ASP A 27 6.45 -8.27 -4.61
C ASP A 27 5.11 -8.96 -4.99
N SER A 28 4.17 -9.02 -4.04
CA SER A 28 2.82 -9.56 -4.26
C SER A 28 1.79 -8.86 -3.35
N PRO A 29 0.53 -8.68 -3.81
CA PRO A 29 -0.58 -8.22 -2.96
C PRO A 29 -0.86 -9.12 -1.75
N ASP A 30 -0.49 -10.40 -1.79
CA ASP A 30 -0.65 -11.33 -0.65
C ASP A 30 0.15 -10.84 0.58
N LEU A 31 1.34 -10.28 0.37
CA LEU A 31 2.18 -9.75 1.45
C LEU A 31 1.49 -8.55 2.14
N VAL A 32 0.82 -7.71 1.36
CA VAL A 32 0.06 -6.55 1.87
C VAL A 32 -1.15 -7.03 2.66
N LEU A 33 -1.84 -8.05 2.17
CA LEU A 33 -2.99 -8.65 2.85
C LEU A 33 -2.59 -9.29 4.19
N GLU A 34 -1.50 -10.07 4.22
CA GLU A 34 -0.98 -10.65 5.46
C GLU A 34 -0.61 -9.56 6.47
N HIS A 35 0.05 -8.49 6.02
CA HIS A 35 0.43 -7.37 6.87
C HIS A 35 -0.80 -6.65 7.46
N ALA A 36 -1.81 -6.38 6.64
CA ALA A 36 -3.07 -5.77 7.09
C ALA A 36 -3.81 -6.66 8.11
N LYS A 37 -3.86 -7.98 7.87
CA LYS A 37 -4.45 -8.96 8.81
C LYS A 37 -3.74 -8.93 10.17
N ARG A 38 -2.41 -8.83 10.19
CA ARG A 38 -1.62 -8.75 11.43
C ARG A 38 -1.86 -7.46 12.19
N LEU A 39 -2.06 -6.34 11.47
CA LEU A 39 -2.36 -5.04 12.06
C LEU A 39 -3.83 -4.90 12.50
N GLY A 40 -4.70 -5.85 12.16
CA GLY A 40 -6.14 -5.74 12.39
C GLY A 40 -6.80 -4.66 11.52
N ALA A 41 -6.14 -4.25 10.43
CA ALA A 41 -6.66 -3.25 9.51
C ALA A 41 -7.57 -3.92 8.46
N PRO A 42 -8.72 -3.30 8.13
CA PRO A 42 -9.57 -3.79 7.05
C PRO A 42 -8.90 -3.52 5.70
N ALA A 43 -8.36 -4.57 5.08
CA ALA A 43 -7.87 -4.53 3.71
C ALA A 43 -8.96 -5.01 2.75
N ASP A 44 -10.08 -4.26 2.68
CA ASP A 44 -11.24 -4.62 1.85
C ASP A 44 -10.91 -4.70 0.36
N LYS A 45 -9.94 -3.89 -0.08
CA LYS A 45 -9.51 -3.81 -1.48
C LYS A 45 -8.02 -3.54 -1.59
N ILE A 46 -7.31 -4.37 -2.35
CA ILE A 46 -5.88 -4.22 -2.67
C ILE A 46 -5.77 -4.20 -4.19
N GLU A 47 -5.22 -3.12 -4.75
CA GLU A 47 -5.03 -2.95 -6.20
C GLU A 47 -3.57 -2.59 -6.48
N GLU A 48 -3.03 -3.14 -7.57
CA GLU A 48 -1.70 -2.75 -8.05
C GLU A 48 -1.74 -1.36 -8.71
N ILE A 49 -0.84 -0.48 -8.29
CA ILE A 49 -0.64 0.83 -8.92
C ILE A 49 0.26 0.65 -10.14
N LYS A 50 -0.33 0.69 -11.34
CA LYS A 50 0.39 0.52 -12.60
C LYS A 50 1.19 1.75 -13.05
N GLY A 51 0.94 2.89 -12.43
CA GLY A 51 1.58 4.15 -12.77
C GLY A 51 0.88 5.31 -12.09
N ILE A 52 1.57 6.45 -12.02
CA ILE A 52 1.02 7.70 -11.50
C ILE A 52 0.70 8.57 -12.70
N SER A 53 -0.59 8.90 -12.89
CA SER A 53 -1.02 9.82 -13.92
C SER A 53 -1.16 11.21 -13.29
N ASP A 54 -0.07 11.96 -13.27
CA ASP A 54 -0.06 13.32 -12.73
C ASP A 54 -0.22 14.35 -13.87
N PRO A 55 -1.32 15.13 -13.94
CA PRO A 55 -1.55 16.10 -15.02
C PRO A 55 -0.65 17.33 -14.91
N THR A 56 0.12 17.50 -13.84
CA THR A 56 1.09 18.61 -13.66
C THR A 56 2.49 18.23 -14.13
N THR A 57 2.76 16.93 -14.35
CA THR A 57 3.98 16.43 -15.03
C THR A 57 3.92 16.53 -16.56
N GLY A 58 2.92 17.22 -17.12
CA GLY A 58 2.88 17.58 -18.53
C GLY A 58 3.83 18.74 -18.84
N GLU A 59 5.08 18.41 -19.15
CA GLU A 59 5.95 19.26 -19.98
C GLU A 59 5.65 19.08 -21.48
#